data_AF-A0A4S8LED8-F1
#
_entry.id   AF-A0A4S8LED8-F1
#
_cell.length_a   1.000
_cell.length_b   1.000
_cell.length_c   1.000
_cell.angle_alpha   90.00
_cell.angle_beta   90.00
_cell.angle_gamma   90.00
#
_symmetry.space_group_name_H-M   'P 1'
#
loop_
_entity.id
_entity.type
_entity.pdbx_description
1 polymer ?
#
loop_
_entity_poly.entity_id
_entity_poly.type
_entity_poly.pdbx_seq_one_letter_code
_entity_poly.pdbx_strand_id
1 'polypeptide(L)'
;MRPADDDDTQTLVDKPRAAPSPLRTINGSVPIPKVFFLGLAILLSVVFVGTIMVTFRGAQAGPPFFKSILDDVAKTEPGIVLLGENVDIDVDEPSVGIRWSIVACGQDYVLPGSTGVHGSRVCGLPISPLLIFVDGDTEPTASYNPAGIPFDRKNGERRNIQNLVQFDSDHVLDVHNDYLYPFDTYRLSSTIRATNLANESVPIKKLATIEITSAFLVTTVDVESYSSGAPWQNQTETNDQSPSRDIDMFIRRPAESRCVALLLFTIGWFLTHICLGQVIMARGIVAVTPILKFLVVNGAILLTLPQLRNSMPDAPDLDGEPVDTIGFFSQMIIAGLCAVVLLLTVIARELDIGDRRPKPKPKRVPSNILIVDRRSSSKSRDRPPPTPTSVSSPKEVAEYEKHRFTRHLKGQYVFPPVEIVPTVEEEQPVTVHRRCKTAVMGV
;
A
#
# COMPACT_ATOMS: atom_id res chain seq x y z
N MET A 1 0.81 22.66 90.11
CA MET A 1 0.86 23.96 89.39
C MET A 1 1.67 23.80 88.11
N ARG A 2 0.99 23.49 87.01
CA ARG A 2 1.29 23.88 85.62
C ARG A 2 -0.01 23.66 84.81
N PRO A 3 -0.37 24.56 83.90
CA PRO A 3 -1.72 24.65 83.37
C PRO A 3 -1.93 23.72 82.18
N ALA A 4 -3.20 23.51 81.86
CA ALA A 4 -3.69 22.79 80.69
C ALA A 4 -3.19 23.44 79.40
N ASP A 5 -2.69 22.62 78.48
CA ASP A 5 -2.46 23.00 77.09
C ASP A 5 -3.63 22.49 76.25
N ASP A 6 -4.17 23.42 75.47
CA ASP A 6 -5.36 23.35 74.64
C ASP A 6 -5.29 22.28 73.54
N ASP A 7 -6.41 21.58 73.40
CA ASP A 7 -6.71 20.61 72.35
C ASP A 7 -7.15 21.36 71.08
N ASP A 8 -6.17 21.73 70.24
CA ASP A 8 -6.39 22.35 68.94
C ASP A 8 -7.02 21.34 67.96
N THR A 9 -8.34 21.27 68.03
CA THR A 9 -9.19 20.59 67.05
C THR A 9 -9.12 21.36 65.72
N GLN A 10 -8.11 21.07 64.90
CA GLN A 10 -8.03 21.56 63.53
C GLN A 10 -9.18 20.97 62.71
N THR A 11 -10.27 21.74 62.61
CA THR A 11 -11.32 21.55 61.61
C THR A 11 -10.69 21.63 60.23
N LEU A 12 -10.57 20.46 59.58
CA LEU A 12 -10.27 20.30 58.16
C LEU A 12 -11.31 21.08 57.35
N VAL A 13 -10.99 22.33 57.02
CA VAL A 13 -11.76 23.15 56.08
C VAL A 13 -11.61 22.51 54.71
N ASP A 14 -12.63 21.76 54.30
CA ASP A 14 -12.77 21.22 52.96
C ASP A 14 -12.72 22.38 51.95
N LYS A 15 -11.54 22.56 51.36
CA LYS A 15 -11.30 23.54 50.30
C LYS A 15 -12.23 23.17 49.14
N PRO A 16 -13.20 24.03 48.77
CA PRO A 16 -14.19 23.70 47.76
C PRO A 16 -13.48 23.34 46.45
N ARG A 17 -13.65 22.08 46.03
CA ARG A 17 -13.11 21.52 44.80
C ARG A 17 -13.63 22.39 43.66
N ALA A 18 -12.76 23.23 43.11
CA ALA A 18 -13.11 24.21 42.09
C ALA A 18 -13.89 23.50 40.97
N ALA A 19 -15.12 23.94 40.75
CA ALA A 19 -15.99 23.37 39.73
C ALA A 19 -15.27 23.42 38.37
N PRO A 20 -15.29 22.32 37.58
CA PRO A 20 -14.61 22.28 36.30
C PRO A 20 -15.15 23.39 35.40
N SER A 21 -14.27 24.31 35.01
CA SER A 21 -14.61 25.44 34.16
C SER A 21 -15.26 24.91 32.87
N PRO A 22 -16.44 25.42 32.47
CA PRO A 22 -17.10 24.98 31.25
C PRO A 22 -16.17 25.22 30.05
N LEU A 23 -16.00 24.18 29.24
CA LEU A 23 -15.17 24.18 28.03
C LEU A 23 -15.64 25.30 27.10
N ARG A 24 -14.92 26.42 27.11
CA ARG A 24 -15.20 27.58 26.27
C ARG A 24 -14.60 27.33 24.89
N THR A 25 -15.46 27.10 23.91
CA THR A 25 -15.08 27.04 22.49
C THR A 25 -14.52 28.39 22.06
N ILE A 26 -13.26 28.42 21.63
CA ILE A 26 -12.63 29.60 21.03
C ILE A 26 -12.58 29.32 19.53
N ASN A 27 -13.32 30.11 18.74
CA ASN A 27 -13.39 29.99 17.27
C ASN A 27 -13.98 28.66 16.73
N GLY A 28 -14.87 28.00 17.47
CA GLY A 28 -15.56 26.79 17.01
C GLY A 28 -14.72 25.52 16.98
N SER A 29 -13.44 25.58 17.35
CA SER A 29 -12.61 24.38 17.59
C SER A 29 -12.59 24.06 19.09
N VAL A 30 -12.97 22.83 19.42
CA VAL A 30 -12.75 22.29 20.77
C VAL A 30 -11.27 21.86 20.83
N PRO A 31 -10.45 22.43 21.73
CA PRO A 31 -9.06 22.04 21.84
C PRO A 31 -8.98 20.60 22.38
N ILE A 32 -8.71 19.64 21.50
CA ILE A 32 -8.48 18.26 21.88
C ILE A 32 -7.15 18.21 22.68
N PRO A 33 -7.15 17.68 23.91
CA PRO A 33 -5.94 17.59 24.71
C PRO A 33 -4.86 16.76 24.01
N LYS A 34 -3.59 17.18 24.06
CA LYS A 34 -2.47 16.41 23.48
C LYS A 34 -2.39 14.97 24.02
N VAL A 35 -2.81 14.77 25.26
CA VAL A 35 -2.90 13.46 25.94
C VAL A 35 -3.85 12.51 25.21
N PHE A 36 -4.91 13.03 24.58
CA PHE A 36 -5.85 12.22 23.80
C PHE A 36 -5.16 11.58 22.59
N PHE A 37 -4.36 12.34 21.84
CA PHE A 37 -3.63 11.82 20.68
C PHE A 37 -2.59 10.77 21.08
N LEU A 38 -1.90 10.97 22.21
CA LEU A 38 -0.97 9.97 22.75
C LEU A 38 -1.69 8.70 23.17
N GLY A 39 -2.82 8.82 23.88
CA GLY A 39 -3.65 7.68 24.27
C GLY A 39 -4.20 6.92 23.06
N LEU A 40 -4.65 7.62 22.03
CA LEU A 40 -5.11 7.02 20.78
C LEU A 40 -3.99 6.28 20.05
N ALA A 41 -2.78 6.85 19.99
CA ALA A 41 -1.64 6.21 19.36
C ALA A 41 -1.21 4.93 20.10
N ILE A 42 -1.16 4.97 21.43
CA ILE A 42 -0.88 3.77 22.26
C ILE A 42 -1.96 2.72 22.04
N LEU A 43 -3.24 3.12 22.05
CA LEU A 43 -4.35 2.19 21.83
C LEU A 43 -4.26 1.53 20.45
N LEU A 44 -4.03 2.30 19.39
CA LEU A 44 -3.87 1.77 18.04
C LEU A 44 -2.68 0.82 17.94
N SER A 45 -1.55 1.16 18.58
CA SER A 45 -0.37 0.30 18.61
C SER A 45 -0.64 -1.02 19.36
N VAL A 46 -1.32 -0.98 20.51
CA VAL A 46 -1.68 -2.18 21.28
C VAL A 46 -2.67 -3.04 20.50
N VAL A 47 -3.67 -2.44 19.86
CA VAL A 47 -4.63 -3.17 19.01
C VAL A 47 -3.90 -3.82 17.84
N PHE A 48 -3.01 -3.09 17.17
CA PHE A 48 -2.22 -3.62 16.06
C PHE A 48 -1.34 -4.80 16.47
N VAL A 49 -0.54 -4.66 17.53
CA VAL A 49 0.30 -5.75 18.05
C VAL A 49 -0.57 -6.92 18.52
N GLY A 50 -1.69 -6.65 19.19
CA GLY A 50 -2.65 -7.66 19.60
C GLY A 50 -3.22 -8.45 18.43
N THR A 51 -3.61 -7.77 17.34
CA THR A 51 -4.12 -8.43 16.13
C THR A 51 -3.06 -9.32 15.48
N ILE A 52 -1.80 -8.86 15.40
CA ILE A 52 -0.69 -9.66 14.87
C ILE A 52 -0.46 -10.93 15.71
N MET A 53 -0.51 -10.82 17.04
CA MET A 53 -0.33 -11.99 17.90
C MET A 53 -1.47 -13.01 17.75
N VAL A 54 -2.69 -12.55 17.47
CA VAL A 54 -3.85 -13.43 17.23
C VAL A 54 -3.75 -14.12 15.86
N THR A 55 -3.25 -13.45 14.81
CA THR A 55 -3.09 -14.07 13.48
C THR A 55 -2.07 -15.21 13.50
N PHE A 56 -0.99 -15.10 14.29
CA PHE A 56 0.01 -16.17 14.42
C PHE A 56 -0.47 -17.37 15.26
N ARG A 57 -1.50 -17.21 16.11
CA ARG A 57 -2.00 -18.31 16.95
C ARG A 57 -2.67 -19.44 16.14
N GLY A 58 -3.10 -19.16 14.91
CA GLY A 58 -3.65 -20.13 13.97
C GLY A 58 -2.60 -20.91 13.17
N ALA A 59 -1.32 -20.54 13.24
CA ALA A 59 -0.23 -21.18 12.49
C ALA A 59 0.24 -22.51 13.12
N GLN A 60 -0.63 -23.23 13.83
CA GLN A 60 -0.31 -24.59 14.26
C GLN A 60 -0.28 -25.50 13.04
N ALA A 61 0.78 -26.30 12.93
CA ALA A 61 0.91 -27.31 11.88
C ALA A 61 -0.30 -28.24 11.94
N GLY A 62 -1.24 -28.04 11.01
CA GLY A 62 -2.38 -28.92 10.82
C GLY A 62 -1.93 -30.34 10.48
N PRO A 63 -2.87 -31.28 10.28
CA PRO A 63 -2.53 -32.56 9.69
C PRO A 63 -1.75 -32.35 8.37
N PRO A 64 -0.81 -33.25 8.01
CA PRO A 64 -0.05 -33.10 6.77
C PRO A 64 -1.00 -32.94 5.59
N PHE A 65 -0.76 -31.91 4.77
CA PHE A 65 -1.67 -31.47 3.70
C PHE A 65 -2.09 -32.64 2.78
N PHE A 66 -1.14 -33.48 2.36
CA PHE A 66 -1.39 -34.58 1.44
C PHE A 66 -1.98 -35.85 2.07
N LYS A 67 -2.11 -35.92 3.41
CA LYS A 67 -2.51 -37.16 4.09
C LYS A 67 -3.86 -37.68 3.60
N SER A 68 -4.86 -36.80 3.52
CA SER A 68 -6.21 -37.19 3.09
C SER A 68 -6.23 -37.66 1.64
N ILE A 69 -5.50 -36.99 0.75
CA ILE A 69 -5.38 -37.35 -0.67
C ILE A 69 -4.74 -38.73 -0.81
N LEU A 70 -3.63 -38.98 -0.11
CA LEU A 70 -2.93 -40.27 -0.13
C LEU A 70 -3.79 -41.40 0.46
N ASP A 71 -4.46 -41.16 1.58
CA ASP A 71 -5.34 -42.14 2.21
C ASP A 71 -6.59 -42.45 1.36
N ASP A 72 -7.01 -41.53 0.49
CA ASP A 72 -8.09 -41.73 -0.49
C ASP A 72 -7.61 -42.57 -1.68
N VAL A 73 -6.49 -42.19 -2.31
CA VAL A 73 -5.89 -42.93 -3.44
C VAL A 73 -5.56 -44.36 -3.03
N ALA A 74 -5.03 -44.58 -1.83
CA ALA A 74 -4.74 -45.93 -1.34
C ALA A 74 -5.98 -46.83 -1.21
N LYS A 75 -7.19 -46.25 -1.09
CA LYS A 75 -8.45 -46.99 -0.98
C LYS A 75 -9.14 -47.19 -2.32
N THR A 76 -9.08 -46.19 -3.20
CA THR A 76 -9.84 -46.17 -4.46
C THR A 76 -9.00 -46.73 -5.61
N GLU A 77 -7.78 -46.23 -5.79
CA GLU A 77 -6.94 -46.49 -6.97
C GLU A 77 -5.45 -46.58 -6.57
N PRO A 78 -4.99 -47.72 -6.02
CA PRO A 78 -3.59 -47.88 -5.64
C PRO A 78 -2.67 -47.78 -6.87
N GLY A 79 -1.49 -47.19 -6.68
CA GLY A 79 -0.50 -46.96 -7.73
C GLY A 79 0.47 -45.83 -7.41
N ILE A 80 1.10 -45.27 -8.45
CA ILE A 80 2.08 -44.18 -8.34
C ILE A 80 1.36 -42.83 -8.23
N VAL A 81 1.83 -41.98 -7.34
CA VAL A 81 1.32 -40.64 -7.06
C VAL A 81 2.48 -39.65 -7.09
N LEU A 82 2.31 -38.52 -7.77
CA LEU A 82 3.29 -37.43 -7.72
C LEU A 82 2.71 -36.25 -6.94
N LEU A 83 3.48 -35.77 -5.96
CA LEU A 83 3.09 -34.68 -5.08
C LEU A 83 4.01 -33.47 -5.30
N GLY A 84 3.47 -32.37 -5.82
CA GLY A 84 4.16 -31.07 -5.88
C GLY A 84 4.21 -30.45 -4.48
N GLU A 85 5.24 -30.78 -3.72
CA GLU A 85 5.43 -30.34 -2.33
C GLU A 85 5.81 -28.85 -2.22
N ASN A 86 6.47 -28.34 -3.25
CA ASN A 86 6.83 -26.92 -3.36
C ASN A 86 6.45 -26.43 -4.75
N VAL A 87 5.90 -25.21 -4.80
CA VAL A 87 5.54 -24.52 -6.02
C VAL A 87 6.14 -23.12 -5.90
N ASP A 88 7.21 -22.89 -6.65
CA ASP A 88 7.90 -21.61 -6.72
C ASP A 88 7.43 -20.87 -7.97
N ILE A 89 6.84 -19.69 -7.80
CA ILE A 89 6.24 -18.93 -8.89
C ILE A 89 7.08 -17.68 -9.05
N ASP A 90 7.77 -17.60 -10.18
CA ASP A 90 8.47 -16.40 -10.58
C ASP A 90 7.52 -15.57 -11.46
N VAL A 91 7.27 -14.34 -11.01
CA VAL A 91 6.37 -13.40 -11.71
C VAL A 91 7.15 -12.59 -12.74
N ASP A 92 8.42 -12.30 -12.44
CA ASP A 92 9.27 -11.45 -13.28
C ASP A 92 9.72 -12.25 -14.51
N GLU A 93 10.04 -13.52 -14.32
CA GLU A 93 10.13 -14.51 -15.40
C GLU A 93 8.92 -15.43 -15.30
N PRO A 94 7.86 -15.28 -16.14
CA PRO A 94 6.57 -15.94 -15.95
C PRO A 94 6.68 -17.45 -16.06
N SER A 95 7.06 -18.06 -14.95
CA SER A 95 7.49 -19.44 -14.86
C SER A 95 7.14 -19.99 -13.48
N VAL A 96 6.99 -21.31 -13.43
CA VAL A 96 6.70 -22.02 -12.19
C VAL A 96 7.59 -23.25 -12.07
N GLY A 97 8.35 -23.29 -10.99
CA GLY A 97 9.13 -24.45 -10.57
C GLY A 97 8.31 -25.31 -9.63
N ILE A 98 8.13 -26.58 -9.97
CA ILE A 98 7.40 -27.54 -9.13
C ILE A 98 8.38 -28.62 -8.65
N ARG A 99 8.50 -28.75 -7.32
CA ARG A 99 9.22 -29.86 -6.69
C ARG A 99 8.29 -31.03 -6.45
N TRP A 100 8.44 -32.05 -7.27
CA TRP A 100 7.66 -33.28 -7.19
C TRP A 100 8.29 -34.29 -6.25
N SER A 101 7.45 -34.99 -5.50
CA SER A 101 7.81 -36.15 -4.68
C SER A 101 7.14 -37.39 -5.21
N ILE A 102 7.95 -38.43 -5.40
CA ILE A 102 7.51 -39.69 -6.00
C ILE A 102 7.03 -40.62 -4.88
N VAL A 103 5.72 -40.89 -4.88
CA VAL A 103 5.05 -41.68 -3.85
C VAL A 103 4.32 -42.86 -4.50
N ALA A 104 4.18 -43.96 -3.77
CA ALA A 104 3.34 -45.08 -4.14
C ALA A 104 2.34 -45.38 -3.04
N CYS A 105 1.12 -45.75 -3.42
CA CYS A 105 0.06 -46.15 -2.52
C CYS A 105 -0.43 -47.57 -2.84
N GLY A 106 -0.65 -48.37 -1.79
CA GLY A 106 -1.04 -49.78 -1.93
C GLY A 106 0.12 -50.73 -1.67
N GLN A 107 -0.17 -51.91 -1.11
CA GLN A 107 0.85 -52.82 -0.59
C GLN A 107 1.79 -53.35 -1.67
N ASP A 108 1.30 -53.55 -2.89
CA ASP A 108 2.07 -54.10 -4.01
C ASP A 108 3.01 -53.07 -4.66
N TYR A 109 2.76 -51.78 -4.45
CA TYR A 109 3.54 -50.69 -5.05
C TYR A 109 4.55 -50.07 -4.08
N VAL A 110 4.41 -50.33 -2.78
CA VAL A 110 5.21 -49.68 -1.73
C VAL A 110 6.46 -50.48 -1.40
N LEU A 111 7.62 -49.81 -1.42
CA LEU A 111 8.90 -50.33 -0.98
C LEU A 111 8.83 -50.68 0.52
N PRO A 112 9.13 -51.92 0.92
CA PRO A 112 9.08 -52.33 2.32
C PRO A 112 9.95 -51.44 3.22
N GLY A 113 9.38 -51.03 4.36
CA GLY A 113 10.03 -50.14 5.33
C GLY A 113 9.97 -48.64 4.98
N SER A 114 9.29 -48.25 3.91
CA SER A 114 9.15 -46.83 3.50
C SER A 114 7.78 -46.20 3.79
N THR A 115 6.89 -46.92 4.49
CA THR A 115 5.55 -46.41 4.84
C THR A 115 5.62 -45.23 5.79
N GLY A 116 4.61 -44.35 5.78
CA GLY A 116 4.57 -43.17 6.67
C GLY A 116 4.84 -41.85 5.97
N VAL A 117 5.09 -41.87 4.66
CA VAL A 117 5.36 -40.67 3.85
C VAL A 117 4.13 -39.75 3.89
N HIS A 118 4.35 -38.46 4.16
CA HIS A 118 3.31 -37.46 4.42
C HIS A 118 2.26 -37.86 5.47
N GLY A 119 2.63 -38.71 6.42
CA GLY A 119 1.74 -39.14 7.50
C GLY A 119 0.63 -40.12 7.08
N SER A 120 0.62 -40.60 5.83
CA SER A 120 -0.19 -41.76 5.43
C SER A 120 0.52 -43.05 5.83
N ARG A 121 -0.22 -44.01 6.38
CA ARG A 121 0.34 -45.31 6.80
C ARG A 121 0.33 -46.35 5.68
N VAL A 122 -0.40 -46.09 4.60
CA VAL A 122 -0.65 -47.06 3.50
C VAL A 122 0.16 -46.69 2.26
N CYS A 123 0.73 -45.48 2.22
CA CYS A 123 1.61 -45.01 1.16
C CYS A 123 3.06 -44.90 1.64
N GLY A 124 3.99 -45.00 0.69
CA GLY A 124 5.43 -44.96 0.89
C GLY A 124 6.16 -44.68 -0.42
N LEU A 125 7.41 -45.13 -0.52
CA LEU A 125 8.20 -44.98 -1.75
C LEU A 125 7.85 -46.12 -2.75
N PRO A 126 7.97 -45.91 -4.06
CA PRO A 126 7.73 -46.97 -5.05
C PRO A 126 8.70 -48.15 -4.94
N ILE A 127 8.21 -49.38 -5.14
CA ILE A 127 9.04 -50.60 -5.12
C ILE A 127 9.82 -50.82 -6.43
N SER A 128 9.35 -50.28 -7.54
CA SER A 128 9.94 -50.40 -8.87
C SER A 128 10.70 -49.13 -9.27
N PRO A 129 11.78 -49.24 -10.08
CA PRO A 129 12.43 -48.08 -10.65
C PRO A 129 11.52 -47.36 -11.66
N LEU A 130 11.63 -46.04 -11.72
CA LEU A 130 10.79 -45.19 -12.58
C LEU A 130 11.64 -44.19 -13.35
N LEU A 131 11.25 -43.92 -14.58
CA LEU A 131 11.72 -42.83 -15.43
C LEU A 131 10.52 -41.90 -15.65
N ILE A 132 10.66 -40.63 -15.30
CA ILE A 132 9.58 -39.65 -15.38
C ILE A 132 9.91 -38.66 -16.49
N PHE A 133 8.94 -38.42 -17.36
CA PHE A 133 9.03 -37.47 -18.45
C PHE A 133 7.96 -36.40 -18.26
N VAL A 134 8.35 -35.16 -18.47
CA VAL A 134 7.50 -33.97 -18.32
C VAL A 134 7.34 -33.33 -19.71
N ASP A 135 6.13 -32.89 -20.03
CA ASP A 135 5.75 -32.13 -21.24
C ASP A 135 6.19 -32.73 -22.58
N GLY A 136 6.26 -34.06 -22.63
CA GLY A 136 6.62 -34.77 -23.86
C GLY A 136 8.12 -34.83 -24.13
N ASP A 137 8.96 -34.53 -23.14
CA ASP A 137 10.41 -34.66 -23.25
C ASP A 137 10.84 -36.07 -23.70
N THR A 138 11.89 -36.10 -24.51
CA THR A 138 12.50 -37.34 -25.02
C THR A 138 13.44 -37.99 -24.00
N GLU A 139 14.04 -37.19 -23.14
CA GLU A 139 14.89 -37.64 -22.04
C GLU A 139 14.11 -37.57 -20.73
N PRO A 140 14.31 -38.52 -19.79
CA PRO A 140 13.61 -38.47 -18.52
C PRO A 140 14.13 -37.31 -17.68
N THR A 141 13.22 -36.40 -17.30
CA THR A 141 13.48 -35.30 -16.36
C THR A 141 13.96 -35.83 -15.02
N ALA A 142 13.47 -37.00 -14.61
CA ALA A 142 13.89 -37.65 -13.37
C ALA A 142 13.99 -39.17 -13.49
N SER A 143 14.91 -39.74 -12.71
CA SER A 143 15.04 -41.19 -12.55
C SER A 143 14.99 -41.56 -11.07
N TYR A 144 14.19 -42.56 -10.75
CA TYR A 144 14.02 -43.09 -9.40
C TYR A 144 14.53 -44.52 -9.34
N ASN A 145 15.40 -44.82 -8.37
CA ASN A 145 15.92 -46.16 -8.14
C ASN A 145 15.75 -46.59 -6.67
N PRO A 146 14.84 -47.53 -6.36
CA PRO A 146 14.58 -47.98 -4.98
C PRO A 146 15.77 -48.69 -4.34
N ALA A 147 16.67 -49.28 -5.14
CA ALA A 147 17.86 -49.96 -4.64
C ALA A 147 18.88 -48.98 -4.03
N GLY A 148 18.85 -47.71 -4.44
CA GLY A 148 19.72 -46.65 -3.92
C GLY A 148 19.28 -46.06 -2.59
N ILE A 149 18.07 -46.37 -2.11
CA ILE A 149 17.50 -45.75 -0.90
C ILE A 149 18.09 -46.41 0.36
N PRO A 150 18.80 -45.65 1.22
CA PRO A 150 19.40 -46.22 2.42
C PRO A 150 18.32 -46.60 3.45
N PHE A 151 18.63 -47.61 4.27
CA PHE A 151 17.78 -48.04 5.39
C PHE A 151 18.54 -47.87 6.71
N ASP A 152 17.80 -47.55 7.77
CA ASP A 152 18.35 -47.56 9.12
C ASP A 152 18.50 -49.01 9.59
N ARG A 153 19.71 -49.33 10.07
CA ARG A 153 20.09 -50.66 10.53
C ARG A 153 19.29 -51.12 11.75
N LYS A 154 18.77 -50.22 12.57
CA LYS A 154 18.10 -50.56 13.84
C LYS A 154 16.66 -51.04 13.65
N ASN A 155 15.90 -50.35 12.82
CA ASN A 155 14.47 -50.57 12.60
C ASN A 155 14.15 -51.10 11.18
N GLY A 156 15.11 -51.07 10.27
CA GLY A 156 14.89 -51.44 8.86
C GLY A 156 14.09 -50.41 8.08
N GLU A 157 13.83 -49.22 8.65
CA GLU A 157 13.08 -48.17 7.98
C GLU A 157 13.93 -47.52 6.89
N ARG A 158 13.31 -47.28 5.74
CA ARG A 158 13.92 -46.56 4.63
C ARG A 158 13.97 -45.08 4.96
N ARG A 159 15.13 -44.46 4.75
CA ARG A 159 15.26 -43.00 4.92
C ARG A 159 14.75 -42.31 3.67
N ASN A 160 13.79 -41.41 3.86
CA ASN A 160 13.36 -40.49 2.81
C ASN A 160 14.42 -39.38 2.67
N ILE A 161 15.29 -39.51 1.66
CA ILE A 161 16.26 -38.47 1.29
C ILE A 161 15.68 -37.73 0.10
N GLN A 162 15.37 -36.45 0.29
CA GLN A 162 14.69 -35.59 -0.70
C GLN A 162 15.33 -35.70 -2.09
N ASN A 163 16.64 -35.54 -2.20
CA ASN A 163 17.35 -35.60 -3.48
C ASN A 163 17.32 -36.96 -4.21
N LEU A 164 16.84 -38.03 -3.58
CA LEU A 164 16.70 -39.36 -4.20
C LEU A 164 15.27 -39.71 -4.59
N VAL A 165 14.28 -38.98 -4.06
CA VAL A 165 12.85 -39.27 -4.24
C VAL A 165 12.06 -38.07 -4.74
N GLN A 166 12.72 -36.94 -4.90
CA GLN A 166 12.17 -35.69 -5.39
C GLN A 166 12.92 -35.24 -6.64
N PHE A 167 12.22 -34.53 -7.50
CA PHE A 167 12.79 -33.87 -8.67
C PHE A 167 12.08 -32.54 -8.90
N ASP A 168 12.77 -31.62 -9.55
CA ASP A 168 12.25 -30.31 -9.89
C ASP A 168 11.88 -30.30 -11.39
N SER A 169 10.81 -29.60 -11.74
CA SER A 169 10.41 -29.34 -13.13
C SER A 169 10.02 -27.87 -13.28
N ASP A 170 10.54 -27.22 -14.30
CA ASP A 170 10.27 -25.81 -14.58
C ASP A 170 9.33 -25.68 -15.77
N HIS A 171 8.34 -24.81 -15.64
CA HIS A 171 7.28 -24.62 -16.61
C HIS A 171 7.12 -23.15 -16.96
N VAL A 172 6.79 -22.83 -18.21
CA VAL A 172 6.43 -21.47 -18.62
C VAL A 172 4.93 -21.26 -18.37
N LEU A 173 4.59 -20.17 -17.69
CA LEU A 173 3.20 -19.83 -17.39
C LEU A 173 2.52 -19.19 -18.60
N ASP A 174 1.23 -19.48 -18.73
CA ASP A 174 0.35 -18.77 -19.63
C ASP A 174 -0.17 -17.47 -18.98
N VAL A 175 0.21 -16.33 -19.57
CA VAL A 175 0.17 -14.98 -18.97
C VAL A 175 -0.93 -14.07 -19.50
N HIS A 176 -2.09 -14.60 -19.90
CA HIS A 176 -3.15 -13.78 -20.52
C HIS A 176 -3.64 -12.57 -19.68
N ASN A 177 -3.49 -12.59 -18.35
CA ASN A 177 -3.95 -11.53 -17.44
C ASN A 177 -2.87 -11.12 -16.42
N ASP A 178 -1.60 -11.23 -16.78
CA ASP A 178 -0.47 -10.85 -15.91
C ASP A 178 -0.47 -9.35 -15.55
N TYR A 179 -0.84 -8.49 -16.49
CA TYR A 179 -0.85 -7.03 -16.35
C TYR A 179 -1.87 -6.47 -15.34
N LEU A 180 -2.66 -7.32 -14.67
CA LEU A 180 -3.76 -6.89 -13.80
C LEU A 180 -3.41 -6.87 -12.31
N TYR A 181 -2.14 -6.76 -11.93
CA TYR A 181 -1.73 -6.72 -10.51
C TYR A 181 -2.62 -5.80 -9.66
N PRO A 182 -3.07 -6.22 -8.46
CA PRO A 182 -2.84 -7.53 -7.80
C PRO A 182 -3.90 -8.59 -8.15
N PHE A 183 -4.68 -8.39 -9.21
CA PHE A 183 -5.73 -9.29 -9.70
C PHE A 183 -5.28 -10.18 -10.86
N ASP A 184 -3.98 -10.21 -11.11
CA ASP A 184 -3.29 -11.10 -12.00
C ASP A 184 -3.65 -12.57 -11.75
N THR A 185 -3.69 -13.32 -12.86
CA THR A 185 -3.97 -14.75 -12.89
C THR A 185 -3.10 -15.44 -13.91
N TYR A 186 -2.55 -16.59 -13.54
CA TYR A 186 -1.71 -17.42 -14.41
C TYR A 186 -2.32 -18.79 -14.57
N ARG A 187 -2.02 -19.42 -15.70
CA ARG A 187 -2.43 -20.79 -16.01
C ARG A 187 -1.22 -21.62 -16.41
N LEU A 188 -1.25 -22.89 -16.06
CA LEU A 188 -0.31 -23.89 -16.54
C LEU A 188 -1.10 -25.15 -16.89
N SER A 189 -0.76 -25.77 -18.00
CA SER A 189 -1.16 -27.12 -18.35
C SER A 189 0.11 -27.90 -18.63
N SER A 190 0.36 -28.96 -17.85
CA SER A 190 1.55 -29.82 -18.00
C SER A 190 1.13 -31.28 -18.08
N THR A 191 1.87 -32.07 -18.85
CA THR A 191 1.65 -33.51 -19.02
C THR A 191 2.81 -34.30 -18.42
N ILE A 192 2.51 -35.25 -17.56
CA ILE A 192 3.51 -36.12 -16.94
C ILE A 192 3.24 -37.58 -17.29
N ARG A 193 4.30 -38.30 -17.66
CA ARG A 193 4.24 -39.76 -17.87
C ARG A 193 5.39 -40.46 -17.14
N ALA A 194 5.17 -41.69 -16.74
CA ALA A 194 6.18 -42.53 -16.12
C ALA A 194 6.36 -43.84 -16.90
N THR A 195 7.60 -44.30 -17.00
CA THR A 195 7.94 -45.63 -17.52
C THR A 195 8.85 -46.37 -16.56
N ASN A 196 8.97 -47.68 -16.72
CA ASN A 196 10.01 -48.45 -16.03
C ASN A 196 11.33 -48.43 -16.83
N LEU A 197 12.36 -49.11 -16.32
CA LEU A 197 13.67 -49.24 -17.01
C LEU A 197 13.61 -50.05 -18.31
N ALA A 198 12.54 -50.83 -18.51
CA ALA A 198 12.27 -51.57 -19.74
C ALA A 198 11.46 -50.75 -20.76
N ASN A 199 11.22 -49.46 -20.49
CA ASN A 199 10.37 -48.56 -21.27
C ASN A 199 8.90 -48.98 -21.36
N GLU A 200 8.42 -49.80 -20.43
CA GLU A 200 6.99 -50.08 -20.29
C GLU A 200 6.33 -48.96 -19.49
N SER A 201 5.13 -48.56 -19.90
CA SER A 201 4.41 -47.47 -19.25
C SER A 201 3.92 -47.85 -17.85
N VAL A 202 4.09 -46.92 -16.90
CA VAL A 202 3.63 -47.08 -15.52
C VAL A 202 2.58 -46.00 -15.25
N PRO A 203 1.32 -46.37 -14.99
CA PRO A 203 0.26 -45.39 -14.83
C PRO A 203 0.43 -44.57 -13.54
N ILE A 204 0.40 -43.25 -13.68
CA ILE A 204 0.28 -42.32 -12.56
C ILE A 204 -1.20 -42.21 -12.21
N LYS A 205 -1.55 -42.44 -10.94
CA LYS A 205 -2.94 -42.46 -10.46
C LYS A 205 -3.43 -41.11 -9.98
N LYS A 206 -2.51 -40.26 -9.50
CA LYS A 206 -2.86 -38.94 -8.97
C LYS A 206 -1.70 -37.97 -9.13
N LEU A 207 -2.02 -36.77 -9.60
CA LEU A 207 -1.19 -35.58 -9.45
C LEU A 207 -1.85 -34.66 -8.43
N ALA A 208 -1.05 -34.12 -7.50
CA ALA A 208 -1.53 -33.14 -6.54
C ALA A 208 -0.40 -32.18 -6.18
N THR A 209 -0.72 -30.91 -5.92
CA THR A 209 0.24 -29.90 -5.46
C THR A 209 -0.25 -29.28 -4.16
N ILE A 210 0.62 -28.54 -3.48
CA ILE A 210 0.17 -27.63 -2.42
C ILE A 210 -0.77 -26.56 -2.99
N GLU A 211 -1.82 -26.23 -2.26
CA GLU A 211 -2.83 -25.24 -2.69
C GLU A 211 -2.43 -23.81 -2.33
N ILE A 212 -1.67 -23.61 -1.26
CA ILE A 212 -1.34 -22.28 -0.73
C ILE A 212 0.18 -22.15 -0.65
N THR A 213 0.72 -21.14 -1.33
CA THR A 213 2.10 -20.69 -1.17
C THR A 213 2.12 -19.39 -0.35
N SER A 214 3.29 -18.79 -0.13
CA SER A 214 3.40 -17.51 0.59
C SER A 214 2.66 -16.36 -0.11
N ALA A 215 2.67 -16.39 -1.44
CA ALA A 215 2.26 -15.28 -2.30
C ALA A 215 1.06 -15.58 -3.19
N PHE A 216 0.76 -16.87 -3.39
CA PHE A 216 -0.23 -17.33 -4.37
C PHE A 216 -1.13 -18.43 -3.80
N LEU A 217 -2.33 -18.47 -4.35
CA LEU A 217 -3.27 -19.57 -4.22
C LEU A 217 -3.26 -20.34 -5.54
N VAL A 218 -2.91 -21.61 -5.44
CA VAL A 218 -2.73 -22.56 -6.53
C VAL A 218 -3.89 -23.55 -6.49
N THR A 219 -4.70 -23.59 -7.53
CA THR A 219 -5.79 -24.57 -7.67
C THR A 219 -5.41 -25.54 -8.79
N THR A 220 -5.33 -26.83 -8.48
CA THR A 220 -4.97 -27.85 -9.47
C THR A 220 -6.12 -28.77 -9.79
N VAL A 221 -6.20 -29.15 -11.07
CA VAL A 221 -7.10 -30.16 -11.60
C VAL A 221 -6.24 -31.25 -12.21
N ASP A 222 -6.50 -32.48 -11.81
CA ASP A 222 -5.77 -33.66 -12.22
C ASP A 222 -6.63 -34.45 -13.21
N VAL A 223 -6.12 -34.64 -14.42
CA VAL A 223 -6.85 -35.21 -15.55
C VAL A 223 -6.08 -36.41 -16.07
N GLU A 224 -6.74 -37.57 -16.14
CA GLU A 224 -6.16 -38.74 -16.81
C GLU A 224 -6.11 -38.48 -18.31
N SER A 225 -4.92 -38.63 -18.89
CA SER A 225 -4.67 -38.39 -20.30
C SER A 225 -3.94 -39.58 -20.93
N TYR A 226 -3.87 -39.58 -22.26
CA TYR A 226 -3.15 -40.61 -22.99
C TYR A 226 -2.33 -39.94 -24.08
N SER A 227 -1.01 -40.14 -24.02
CA SER A 227 -0.12 -39.73 -25.10
C SER A 227 -0.16 -40.78 -26.21
N SER A 228 -0.44 -40.35 -27.44
CA SER A 228 -0.16 -41.18 -28.61
C SER A 228 1.36 -41.34 -28.68
N GLY A 229 1.84 -42.59 -28.64
CA GLY A 229 3.28 -42.88 -28.73
C GLY A 229 3.95 -42.08 -29.86
N ALA A 230 5.16 -41.59 -29.62
CA ALA A 230 5.87 -40.73 -30.57
C ALA A 230 5.90 -41.38 -31.97
N PRO A 231 5.59 -40.64 -33.06
CA PRO A 231 5.49 -41.20 -34.43
C PRO A 231 6.77 -41.87 -34.94
N TRP A 232 7.90 -41.68 -34.25
CA TRP A 232 9.23 -42.04 -34.71
C TRP A 232 9.68 -43.44 -34.33
N GLN A 233 8.94 -44.15 -33.47
CA GLN A 233 9.29 -45.51 -33.07
C GLN A 233 8.42 -46.50 -33.85
N ASN A 234 8.91 -46.89 -35.04
CA ASN A 234 8.37 -47.91 -35.98
C ASN A 234 7.18 -48.70 -35.42
N GLN A 235 6.00 -48.09 -35.52
CA GLN A 235 4.79 -48.59 -34.90
C GLN A 235 4.27 -49.76 -35.75
N THR A 236 4.35 -50.96 -35.18
CA THR A 236 3.45 -52.04 -35.58
C THR A 236 2.05 -51.65 -35.11
N GLU A 237 1.03 -51.89 -35.96
CA GLU A 237 -0.34 -51.32 -35.98
C GLU A 237 -1.20 -51.38 -34.69
N THR A 238 -0.65 -51.72 -33.53
CA THR A 238 -1.32 -51.57 -32.25
C THR A 238 -1.26 -50.11 -31.81
N ASN A 239 -2.45 -49.52 -31.66
CA ASN A 239 -2.76 -48.18 -31.18
C ASN A 239 -2.28 -48.02 -29.72
N ASP A 240 -0.97 -48.08 -29.50
CA ASP A 240 -0.35 -48.18 -28.17
C ASP A 240 -0.37 -46.81 -27.49
N GLN A 241 -1.48 -46.56 -26.80
CA GLN A 241 -1.70 -45.37 -26.01
C GLN A 241 -0.89 -45.51 -24.72
N SER A 242 0.09 -44.62 -24.54
CA SER A 242 0.85 -44.58 -23.30
C SER A 242 0.11 -43.73 -22.27
N PRO A 243 -0.28 -44.30 -21.11
CA PRO A 243 -0.97 -43.55 -20.07
C PRO A 243 -0.12 -42.37 -19.60
N SER A 244 -0.74 -41.21 -19.55
CA SER A 244 -0.18 -39.97 -19.02
C SER A 244 -1.18 -39.33 -18.06
N ARG A 245 -0.73 -38.31 -17.35
CA ARG A 245 -1.59 -37.52 -16.47
C ARG A 245 -1.29 -36.06 -16.71
N ASP A 246 -2.33 -35.31 -16.95
CA ASP A 246 -2.24 -33.86 -17.14
C ASP A 246 -2.59 -33.18 -15.82
N ILE A 247 -1.87 -32.10 -15.55
CA ILE A 247 -2.17 -31.19 -14.46
C ILE A 247 -2.47 -29.82 -15.02
N ASP A 248 -3.69 -29.36 -14.78
CA ASP A 248 -4.09 -27.99 -15.04
C ASP A 248 -4.00 -27.20 -13.73
N MET A 249 -3.23 -26.14 -13.73
CA MET A 249 -2.98 -25.29 -12.58
C MET A 249 -3.48 -23.88 -12.83
N PHE A 250 -4.28 -23.37 -11.91
CA PHE A 250 -4.80 -22.02 -11.89
C PHE A 250 -4.19 -21.28 -10.71
N ILE A 251 -3.38 -20.27 -11.00
CA ILE A 251 -2.62 -19.51 -10.01
C ILE A 251 -3.22 -18.12 -9.91
N ARG A 252 -3.47 -17.67 -8.67
CA ARG A 252 -3.97 -16.32 -8.40
C ARG A 252 -3.45 -15.80 -7.07
N ARG A 253 -3.35 -14.49 -6.90
CA ARG A 253 -2.99 -13.91 -5.60
C ARG A 253 -4.09 -14.14 -4.54
N PRO A 254 -3.73 -14.43 -3.28
CA PRO A 254 -4.67 -14.58 -2.19
C PRO A 254 -5.36 -13.23 -1.88
N ALA A 255 -6.51 -13.29 -1.21
CA ALA A 255 -7.31 -12.09 -0.94
C ALA A 255 -6.59 -11.10 0.00
N GLU A 256 -5.75 -11.64 0.87
CA GLU A 256 -4.96 -10.92 1.86
C GLU A 256 -3.92 -10.02 1.18
N SER A 257 -3.12 -10.57 0.24
CA SER A 257 -2.10 -9.79 -0.48
C SER A 257 -2.75 -8.70 -1.35
N ARG A 258 -3.87 -9.02 -2.01
CA ARG A 258 -4.69 -8.06 -2.76
C ARG A 258 -5.16 -6.90 -1.88
N CYS A 259 -5.70 -7.21 -0.70
CA CYS A 259 -6.17 -6.19 0.23
C CYS A 259 -5.04 -5.27 0.70
N VAL A 260 -3.88 -5.84 1.02
CA VAL A 260 -2.68 -5.07 1.43
C VAL A 260 -2.21 -4.17 0.29
N ALA A 261 -2.09 -4.68 -0.94
CA ALA A 261 -1.69 -3.88 -2.10
C ALA A 261 -2.66 -2.72 -2.35
N LEU A 262 -3.97 -2.96 -2.34
CA LEU A 262 -4.99 -1.91 -2.51
C LEU A 262 -4.99 -0.88 -1.38
N LEU A 263 -4.73 -1.33 -0.14
CA LEU A 263 -4.61 -0.42 1.01
C LEU A 263 -3.40 0.50 0.84
N LEU A 264 -2.22 -0.04 0.48
CA LEU A 264 -1.02 0.73 0.21
C LEU A 264 -1.23 1.71 -0.96
N PHE A 265 -1.88 1.26 -2.04
CA PHE A 265 -2.27 2.10 -3.17
C PHE A 265 -3.15 3.27 -2.73
N THR A 266 -4.14 3.01 -1.87
CA THR A 266 -5.05 4.02 -1.33
C THR A 266 -4.32 5.01 -0.42
N ILE A 267 -3.42 4.53 0.45
CA ILE A 267 -2.59 5.39 1.30
C ILE A 267 -1.72 6.32 0.43
N GLY A 268 -1.13 5.79 -0.65
CA GLY A 268 -0.38 6.59 -1.63
C GLY A 268 -1.20 7.79 -2.14
N TRP A 269 -2.43 7.55 -2.57
CA TRP A 269 -3.34 8.62 -3.01
C TRP A 269 -3.69 9.63 -1.91
N PHE A 270 -3.93 9.18 -0.68
CA PHE A 270 -4.16 10.09 0.44
C PHE A 270 -2.96 11.01 0.69
N LEU A 271 -1.74 10.46 0.65
CA LEU A 271 -0.51 11.26 0.79
C LEU A 271 -0.40 12.29 -0.34
N THR A 272 -0.68 11.90 -1.59
CA THR A 272 -0.70 12.83 -2.73
C THR A 272 -1.76 13.93 -2.56
N HIS A 273 -2.95 13.62 -2.07
CA HIS A 273 -3.97 14.64 -1.78
C HIS A 273 -3.57 15.59 -0.65
N ILE A 274 -2.84 15.10 0.37
CA ILE A 274 -2.27 15.94 1.42
C ILE A 274 -1.27 16.95 0.81
N CYS A 275 -0.42 16.52 -0.12
CA CYS A 275 0.49 17.42 -0.85
C CYS A 275 -0.27 18.56 -1.56
N LEU A 276 -1.34 18.21 -2.29
CA LEU A 276 -2.19 19.18 -2.97
C LEU A 276 -2.87 20.15 -1.99
N GLY A 277 -3.42 19.64 -0.90
CA GLY A 277 -4.04 20.44 0.16
C GLY A 277 -3.06 21.45 0.77
N GLN A 278 -1.79 21.04 0.98
CA GLN A 278 -0.75 21.93 1.49
C GLN A 278 -0.40 23.07 0.51
N VAL A 279 -0.35 22.79 -0.79
CA VAL A 279 -0.19 23.84 -1.82
C VAL A 279 -1.34 24.84 -1.78
N ILE A 280 -2.58 24.36 -1.66
CA ILE A 280 -3.77 25.23 -1.58
C ILE A 280 -3.71 26.10 -0.32
N MET A 281 -3.39 25.50 0.83
CA MET A 281 -3.26 26.24 2.10
C MET A 281 -2.12 27.28 2.06
N ALA A 282 -1.00 26.96 1.41
CA ALA A 282 0.14 27.88 1.31
C ALA A 282 -0.21 29.21 0.63
N ARG A 283 -1.20 29.22 -0.28
CA ARG A 283 -1.66 30.46 -0.96
C ARG A 283 -2.17 31.52 0.02
N GLY A 284 -2.84 31.09 1.10
CA GLY A 284 -3.41 31.98 2.11
C GLY A 284 -2.41 32.45 3.18
N ILE A 285 -1.21 31.89 3.20
CA ILE A 285 -0.24 32.14 4.28
C ILE A 285 0.79 33.17 3.82
N VAL A 286 1.00 34.19 4.66
CA VAL A 286 1.96 35.27 4.41
C VAL A 286 3.36 34.93 4.95
N ALA A 287 3.44 34.17 6.05
CA ALA A 287 4.71 33.82 6.67
C ALA A 287 5.40 32.65 5.95
N VAL A 288 6.72 32.72 5.75
CA VAL A 288 7.49 31.70 5.04
C VAL A 288 7.68 30.43 5.88
N THR A 289 7.88 30.57 7.19
CA THR A 289 8.15 29.44 8.11
C THR A 289 7.15 28.27 8.00
N PRO A 290 5.81 28.47 8.00
CA PRO A 290 4.87 27.36 7.80
C PRO A 290 4.93 26.75 6.39
N ILE A 291 5.20 27.54 5.34
CA ILE A 291 5.33 27.03 3.97
C ILE A 291 6.56 26.12 3.86
N LEU A 292 7.66 26.49 4.52
CA LEU A 292 8.85 25.63 4.59
C LEU A 292 8.54 24.28 5.28
N LYS A 293 7.69 24.27 6.31
CA LYS A 293 7.25 23.00 6.94
C LYS A 293 6.45 22.14 5.97
N PHE A 294 5.55 22.74 5.18
CA PHE A 294 4.83 22.01 4.13
C PHE A 294 5.76 21.44 3.07
N LEU A 295 6.79 22.21 2.67
CA LEU A 295 7.80 21.73 1.74
C LEU A 295 8.57 20.51 2.29
N VAL A 296 8.97 20.54 3.57
CA VAL A 296 9.63 19.40 4.23
C VAL A 296 8.71 18.18 4.26
N VAL A 297 7.42 18.34 4.57
CA VAL A 297 6.45 17.24 4.57
C VAL A 297 6.22 16.69 3.16
N ASN A 298 6.07 17.54 2.14
CA ASN A 298 5.98 17.11 0.74
C ASN A 298 7.22 16.34 0.29
N GLY A 299 8.41 16.80 0.67
CA GLY A 299 9.67 16.09 0.40
C GLY A 299 9.71 14.71 1.07
N ALA A 300 9.27 14.60 2.31
CA ALA A 300 9.15 13.32 3.00
C ALA A 300 8.16 12.38 2.30
N ILE A 301 7.01 12.89 1.84
CA ILE A 301 6.02 12.11 1.10
C ILE A 301 6.61 11.60 -0.23
N LEU A 302 7.32 12.45 -0.98
CA LEU A 302 8.00 12.06 -2.22
C LEU A 302 9.00 10.91 -2.04
N LEU A 303 9.70 10.88 -0.90
CA LEU A 303 10.61 9.79 -0.57
C LEU A 303 9.87 8.54 -0.06
N THR A 304 8.68 8.71 0.50
CA THR A 304 7.87 7.64 1.09
C THR A 304 7.06 6.88 0.04
N LEU A 305 6.59 7.52 -1.03
CA LEU A 305 5.81 6.88 -2.10
C LEU A 305 6.54 5.68 -2.75
N PRO A 306 7.82 5.76 -3.14
CA PRO A 306 8.57 4.60 -3.63
C PRO A 306 8.67 3.48 -2.60
N GLN A 307 8.84 3.81 -1.31
CA GLN A 307 8.91 2.82 -0.25
C GLN A 307 7.55 2.10 -0.06
N LEU A 308 6.43 2.80 -0.22
CA LEU A 308 5.11 2.18 -0.23
C LEU A 308 4.95 1.21 -1.40
N ARG A 309 5.40 1.59 -2.59
CA ARG A 309 5.34 0.72 -3.78
C ARG A 309 6.20 -0.53 -3.61
N ASN A 310 7.43 -0.39 -3.10
CA ASN A 310 8.32 -1.52 -2.84
C ASN A 310 7.86 -2.41 -1.68
N SER A 311 6.93 -1.93 -0.84
CA SER A 311 6.33 -2.71 0.25
C SER A 311 5.09 -3.50 -0.20
N MET A 312 4.68 -3.37 -1.47
CA MET A 312 3.56 -4.15 -2.01
C MET A 312 3.99 -5.62 -2.16
N PRO A 313 3.21 -6.60 -1.66
CA PRO A 313 3.60 -8.01 -1.67
C PRO A 313 3.80 -8.53 -3.10
N ASP A 314 4.99 -9.06 -3.37
CA ASP A 314 5.42 -9.69 -4.63
C ASP A 314 4.94 -8.92 -5.86
N ALA A 315 5.00 -7.60 -5.76
CA ALA A 315 4.63 -6.71 -6.84
C ALA A 315 5.72 -6.77 -7.90
N PRO A 316 5.36 -6.94 -9.18
CA PRO A 316 6.35 -7.02 -10.24
C PRO A 316 7.12 -5.71 -10.35
N ASP A 317 8.22 -5.78 -11.10
CA ASP A 317 8.98 -4.61 -11.49
C ASP A 317 8.11 -3.57 -12.25
N LEU A 318 8.66 -2.37 -12.43
CA LEU A 318 7.94 -1.20 -12.95
C LEU A 318 7.68 -1.30 -14.48
N ASP A 319 6.97 -2.33 -14.92
CA ASP A 319 6.73 -2.66 -16.32
C ASP A 319 5.46 -2.04 -16.91
N GLY A 320 4.95 -0.99 -16.25
CA GLY A 320 3.85 -0.19 -16.78
C GLY A 320 2.46 -0.75 -16.50
N GLU A 321 2.34 -1.62 -15.49
CA GLU A 321 1.05 -2.11 -15.02
C GLU A 321 0.07 -0.97 -14.70
N PRO A 322 -1.25 -1.20 -14.74
CA PRO A 322 -2.27 -0.19 -14.44
C PRO A 322 -2.07 0.45 -13.06
N VAL A 323 -1.61 -0.31 -12.07
CA VAL A 323 -1.30 0.20 -10.72
C VAL A 323 -0.17 1.22 -10.76
N ASP A 324 0.84 1.01 -11.60
CA ASP A 324 1.97 1.93 -11.72
C ASP A 324 1.62 3.15 -12.56
N THR A 325 0.98 2.92 -13.71
CA THR A 325 0.57 3.99 -14.64
C THR A 325 -0.44 4.94 -13.98
N ILE A 326 -1.50 4.39 -13.39
CA ILE A 326 -2.57 5.21 -12.79
C ILE A 326 -2.21 5.63 -11.38
N GLY A 327 -1.55 4.77 -10.60
CA GLY A 327 -1.18 5.06 -9.22
C GLY A 327 0.19 5.71 -9.11
N PHE A 328 1.23 4.88 -9.06
CA PHE A 328 2.56 5.29 -8.63
C PHE A 328 3.12 6.50 -9.41
N PHE A 329 3.14 6.43 -10.75
CA PHE A 329 3.69 7.51 -11.58
C PHE A 329 2.88 8.80 -11.45
N SER A 330 1.55 8.69 -11.48
CA SER A 330 0.66 9.85 -11.31
C SER A 330 0.83 10.50 -9.93
N GLN A 331 0.92 9.69 -8.87
CA GLN A 331 1.16 10.15 -7.50
C GLN A 331 2.50 10.88 -7.38
N MET A 332 3.57 10.32 -7.95
CA MET A 332 4.91 10.90 -7.97
C MET A 332 4.95 12.23 -8.72
N ILE A 333 4.34 12.30 -9.91
CA ILE A 333 4.27 13.53 -10.72
C ILE A 333 3.52 14.63 -9.96
N ILE A 334 2.34 14.33 -9.41
CA ILE A 334 1.53 15.31 -8.69
C ILE A 334 2.25 15.80 -7.43
N ALA A 335 2.80 14.89 -6.62
CA ALA A 335 3.55 15.26 -5.42
C ALA A 335 4.81 16.07 -5.76
N GLY A 336 5.50 15.72 -6.85
CA GLY A 336 6.68 16.44 -7.36
C GLY A 336 6.34 17.87 -7.75
N LEU A 337 5.27 18.05 -8.54
CA LEU A 337 4.77 19.37 -8.92
C LEU A 337 4.36 20.20 -7.69
N CYS A 338 3.72 19.57 -6.69
CA CYS A 338 3.37 20.25 -5.44
C CYS A 338 4.61 20.77 -4.69
N ALA A 339 5.65 19.96 -4.58
CA ALA A 339 6.91 20.37 -3.96
C ALA A 339 7.58 21.53 -4.72
N VAL A 340 7.59 21.50 -6.06
CA VAL A 340 8.12 22.59 -6.90
C VAL A 340 7.33 23.88 -6.69
N VAL A 341 5.99 23.83 -6.69
CA VAL A 341 5.15 25.00 -6.47
C VAL A 341 5.35 25.59 -5.07
N LEU A 342 5.48 24.75 -4.03
CA LEU A 342 5.77 25.21 -2.67
C LEU A 342 7.15 25.88 -2.60
N LEU A 343 8.17 25.30 -3.23
CA LEU A 343 9.51 25.88 -3.29
C LEU A 343 9.51 27.26 -3.98
N LEU A 344 8.84 27.37 -5.14
CA LEU A 344 8.68 28.65 -5.84
C LEU A 344 7.92 29.67 -4.97
N THR A 345 6.92 29.23 -4.22
CA THR A 345 6.18 30.10 -3.29
C THR A 345 7.09 30.60 -2.17
N VAL A 346 7.94 29.75 -1.60
CA VAL A 346 8.94 30.16 -0.60
C VAL A 346 9.89 31.21 -1.18
N ILE A 347 10.45 30.95 -2.37
CA ILE A 347 11.39 31.86 -3.04
C ILE A 347 10.72 33.22 -3.30
N ALA A 348 9.53 33.21 -3.91
CA ALA A 348 8.79 34.45 -4.21
C ALA A 348 8.51 35.27 -2.94
N ARG A 349 8.13 34.61 -1.84
CA ARG A 349 7.85 35.27 -0.56
C ARG A 349 9.10 35.83 0.11
N GLU A 350 10.24 35.12 0.05
CA GLU A 350 11.51 35.62 0.58
C GLU A 350 12.01 36.84 -0.20
N LEU A 351 11.87 36.84 -1.53
CA LEU A 351 12.20 37.99 -2.38
C LEU A 351 11.31 39.21 -2.06
N ASP A 352 9.99 39.01 -1.92
CA ASP A 352 9.04 40.07 -1.53
C ASP A 352 9.35 40.69 -0.15
N ILE A 353 9.84 39.90 0.80
CA ILE A 353 10.22 40.37 2.15
C ILE A 353 11.48 41.24 2.09
N GLY A 354 12.42 40.91 1.20
CA GLY A 354 13.64 41.70 0.96
C GLY A 354 13.34 43.15 0.59
N ASP A 355 12.39 43.35 -0.33
CA ASP A 355 12.02 44.68 -0.85
C ASP A 355 11.25 45.53 0.15
N ARG A 356 10.56 44.90 1.12
CA ARG A 356 9.77 45.60 2.14
C ARG A 356 10.55 45.97 3.39
N ARG A 357 11.86 45.70 3.45
CA ARG A 357 12.68 46.19 4.58
C ARG A 357 12.56 47.71 4.65
N PRO A 358 12.00 48.27 5.74
CA PRO A 358 11.80 49.70 5.84
C PRO A 358 13.16 50.38 5.71
N LYS A 359 13.30 51.27 4.71
CA LYS A 359 14.49 52.12 4.58
C LYS A 359 14.79 52.68 5.97
N PRO A 360 16.05 52.59 6.45
CA PRO A 360 16.39 53.08 7.77
C PRO A 360 15.88 54.51 7.89
N LYS A 361 14.95 54.75 8.82
CA LYS A 361 14.46 56.10 9.10
C LYS A 361 15.73 56.96 9.28
N PRO A 362 15.88 58.08 8.54
CA PRO A 362 17.07 58.89 8.65
C PRO A 362 17.30 59.18 10.14
N LYS A 363 18.51 58.85 10.63
CA LYS A 363 18.92 59.17 12.00
C LYS A 363 18.59 60.64 12.21
N ARG A 364 17.57 60.94 13.03
CA ARG A 364 17.33 62.30 13.48
C ARG A 364 18.62 62.74 14.16
N VAL A 365 19.31 63.68 13.53
CA VAL A 365 20.41 64.40 14.13
C VAL A 365 19.87 64.97 15.44
N PRO A 366 20.55 64.76 16.58
CA PRO A 366 20.13 65.34 17.84
C PRO A 366 20.27 66.86 17.71
N SER A 367 19.16 67.54 17.45
CA SER A 367 19.04 68.96 17.69
C SER A 367 19.08 69.16 19.21
N ASN A 368 20.29 69.38 19.73
CA ASN A 368 20.45 70.16 20.94
C ASN A 368 19.69 71.48 20.74
N ILE A 369 18.75 71.78 21.63
CA ILE A 369 18.41 73.11 22.18
C ILE A 369 16.94 73.15 22.64
N LEU A 370 16.81 73.51 23.91
CA LEU A 370 15.67 74.06 24.65
C LEU A 370 14.54 73.14 25.12
N ILE A 371 14.71 72.78 26.39
CA ILE A 371 13.70 72.68 27.45
C ILE A 371 12.59 73.71 27.22
N VAL A 372 11.42 73.23 26.79
CA VAL A 372 10.14 73.91 27.00
C VAL A 372 9.13 72.85 27.41
N ASP A 373 8.67 72.97 28.64
CA ASP A 373 7.49 72.32 29.18
C ASP A 373 6.31 72.37 28.21
N ARG A 374 5.77 71.22 27.80
CA ARG A 374 4.32 71.10 27.56
C ARG A 374 3.82 69.67 27.38
N ARG A 375 3.00 69.30 28.36
CA ARG A 375 1.72 68.58 28.26
C ARG A 375 1.71 67.20 27.60
N SER A 376 1.42 66.21 28.46
CA SER A 376 0.42 65.16 28.26
C SER A 376 -0.10 65.01 26.83
N SER A 377 0.56 64.16 26.05
CA SER A 377 0.03 63.58 24.83
C SER A 377 -1.11 62.63 25.21
N SER A 378 -2.32 63.18 25.32
CA SER A 378 -3.55 62.41 25.24
C SER A 378 -3.50 61.60 23.94
N LYS A 379 -3.67 60.28 24.03
CA LYS A 379 -3.93 59.40 22.90
C LYS A 379 -4.98 60.06 22.00
N SER A 380 -4.53 60.65 20.91
CA SER A 380 -5.38 61.12 19.82
C SER A 380 -6.11 59.89 19.32
N ARG A 381 -7.34 59.68 19.80
CA ARG A 381 -8.30 58.80 19.14
C ARG A 381 -8.35 59.26 17.70
N ASP A 382 -7.99 58.38 16.78
CA ASP A 382 -8.08 58.61 15.34
C ASP A 382 -9.47 59.21 15.06
N ARG A 383 -9.50 60.52 14.81
CA ARG A 383 -10.73 61.17 14.40
C ARG A 383 -11.09 60.59 13.04
N PRO A 384 -12.36 60.21 12.81
CA PRO A 384 -12.78 59.76 11.50
C PRO A 384 -12.43 60.84 10.45
N PRO A 385 -12.05 60.45 9.22
CA PRO A 385 -11.86 61.39 8.13
C PRO A 385 -13.14 62.23 7.96
N PRO A 386 -13.02 63.52 7.65
CA PRO A 386 -14.17 64.39 7.45
C PRO A 386 -15.06 63.84 6.33
N THR A 387 -16.38 63.99 6.48
CA THR A 387 -17.34 63.58 5.46
C THR A 387 -17.06 64.33 4.15
N PRO A 388 -16.99 63.65 3.00
CA PRO A 388 -16.74 64.30 1.72
C PRO A 388 -17.79 65.37 1.42
N THR A 389 -17.34 66.46 0.83
CA THR A 389 -18.19 67.54 0.31
C THR A 389 -18.16 67.53 -1.22
N SER A 390 -19.00 68.33 -1.87
CA SER A 390 -19.03 68.43 -3.35
C SER A 390 -17.73 68.90 -4.00
N VAL A 391 -16.80 69.45 -3.21
CA VAL A 391 -15.46 69.89 -3.64
C VAL A 391 -14.34 68.96 -3.16
N SER A 392 -14.67 67.84 -2.51
CA SER A 392 -13.67 66.89 -2.03
C SER A 392 -12.97 66.19 -3.20
N SER A 393 -11.65 66.02 -3.08
CA SER A 393 -10.87 65.36 -4.11
C SER A 393 -11.22 63.86 -4.19
N PRO A 394 -11.04 63.19 -5.35
CA PRO A 394 -11.28 61.75 -5.47
C PRO A 394 -10.53 60.91 -4.43
N LYS A 395 -9.36 61.38 -4.00
CA LYS A 395 -8.54 60.72 -2.97
C LYS A 395 -9.18 60.83 -1.57
N GLU A 396 -9.76 61.96 -1.22
CA GLU A 396 -10.48 62.16 0.05
C GLU A 396 -11.75 61.30 0.11
N VAL A 397 -12.47 61.21 -1.01
CA VAL A 397 -13.65 60.34 -1.14
C VAL A 397 -13.24 58.88 -0.94
N ALA A 398 -12.13 58.44 -1.57
CA ALA A 398 -11.63 57.08 -1.43
C ALA A 398 -11.18 56.73 0.00
N GLU A 399 -10.51 57.65 0.71
CA GLU A 399 -10.12 57.45 2.11
C GLU A 399 -11.34 57.37 3.05
N TYR A 400 -12.36 58.21 2.82
CA TYR A 400 -13.62 58.15 3.56
C TYR A 400 -14.37 56.84 3.31
N GLU A 401 -14.50 56.40 2.05
CA GLU A 401 -15.15 55.13 1.70
C GLU A 401 -14.41 53.94 2.31
N LYS A 402 -13.07 53.91 2.24
CA LYS A 402 -12.27 52.87 2.89
C LYS A 402 -12.51 52.82 4.40
N HIS A 403 -12.56 53.98 5.06
CA HIS A 403 -12.86 54.05 6.48
C HIS A 403 -14.29 53.55 6.78
N ARG A 404 -15.28 53.96 5.98
CA ARG A 404 -16.68 53.53 6.07
C ARG A 404 -16.84 52.02 5.90
N PHE A 405 -16.26 51.43 4.86
CA PHE A 405 -16.26 49.97 4.64
C PHE A 405 -15.62 49.21 5.80
N THR A 406 -14.50 49.72 6.32
CA THR A 406 -13.83 49.11 7.47
C THR A 406 -14.71 49.12 8.72
N ARG A 407 -15.53 50.16 8.94
CA ARG A 407 -16.49 50.20 10.07
C ARG A 407 -17.71 49.32 9.82
N HIS A 408 -18.21 49.26 8.58
CA HIS A 408 -19.32 48.39 8.19
C HIS A 408 -18.99 46.90 8.40
N LEU A 409 -17.80 46.46 7.96
CA LEU A 409 -17.32 45.08 8.18
C LEU A 409 -17.13 44.74 9.67
N LYS A 410 -16.97 45.75 10.53
CA LYS A 410 -16.89 45.59 11.99
C LYS A 410 -18.26 45.63 12.67
N GLY A 411 -19.37 45.66 11.92
CA GLY A 411 -20.74 45.73 12.44
C GLY A 411 -21.09 47.08 13.10
N GLN A 412 -20.27 48.11 12.89
CA GLN A 412 -20.56 49.46 13.40
C GLN A 412 -21.43 50.18 12.36
N TYR A 413 -22.69 50.43 12.71
CA TYR A 413 -23.67 51.11 11.85
C TYR A 413 -23.16 52.50 11.43
N VAL A 414 -23.20 52.82 10.13
CA VAL A 414 -22.91 54.16 9.61
C VAL A 414 -23.96 54.52 8.55
N PHE A 415 -24.47 55.76 8.67
CA PHE A 415 -25.48 56.51 7.89
C PHE A 415 -25.55 56.25 6.35
N PRO A 416 -26.67 56.63 5.69
CA PRO A 416 -26.98 56.29 4.29
C PRO A 416 -25.91 56.74 3.27
N PRO A 417 -25.86 56.09 2.09
CA PRO A 417 -24.88 56.38 1.04
C PRO A 417 -24.91 57.86 0.62
N VAL A 418 -23.72 58.42 0.37
CA VAL A 418 -23.56 59.75 -0.22
C VAL A 418 -23.94 59.65 -1.69
N GLU A 419 -24.93 60.44 -2.13
CA GLU A 419 -25.27 60.59 -3.55
C GLU A 419 -24.13 61.33 -4.24
N ILE A 420 -23.38 60.62 -5.08
CA ILE A 420 -22.37 61.22 -5.94
C ILE A 420 -23.13 61.83 -7.12
N VAL A 421 -23.15 63.16 -7.22
CA VAL A 421 -23.63 63.85 -8.42
C VAL A 421 -22.64 63.53 -9.55
N PRO A 422 -23.07 62.87 -10.64
CA PRO A 422 -22.16 62.44 -11.70
C PRO A 422 -21.51 63.66 -12.36
N THR A 423 -20.19 63.75 -12.24
CA THR A 423 -19.37 64.66 -13.05
C THR A 423 -19.43 64.16 -14.50
N VAL A 424 -19.80 65.05 -15.42
CA VAL A 424 -19.94 64.80 -16.86
C VAL A 424 -18.70 64.07 -17.41
N GLU A 425 -18.88 62.81 -17.81
CA GLU A 425 -17.85 61.98 -18.43
C GLU A 425 -17.68 62.33 -19.92
N GLU A 426 -16.43 62.59 -20.31
CA GLU A 426 -15.98 62.79 -21.68
C GLU A 426 -15.82 61.41 -22.36
N GLU A 427 -16.52 61.18 -23.47
CA GLU A 427 -16.57 59.91 -24.21
C GLU A 427 -15.18 59.44 -24.68
N GLN A 428 -14.78 58.23 -24.26
CA GLN A 428 -13.70 57.47 -24.90
C GLN A 428 -14.23 56.21 -25.60
N PRO A 429 -13.70 55.88 -26.80
CA PRO A 429 -14.26 54.86 -27.67
C PRO A 429 -13.95 53.43 -27.21
N VAL A 430 -15.00 52.60 -27.24
CA VAL A 430 -15.04 51.18 -26.87
C VAL A 430 -14.23 50.33 -27.86
N THR A 431 -13.21 49.63 -27.37
CA THR A 431 -12.52 48.57 -28.12
C THR A 431 -13.24 47.23 -27.95
N VAL A 432 -13.68 46.68 -29.09
CA VAL A 432 -14.44 45.43 -29.20
C VAL A 432 -13.50 44.22 -29.03
N HIS A 433 -13.68 43.46 -27.95
CA HIS A 433 -12.98 42.18 -27.75
C HIS A 433 -13.59 41.07 -28.61
N ARG A 434 -12.76 40.53 -29.51
CA ARG A 434 -13.08 39.44 -30.45
C ARG A 434 -13.09 38.08 -29.74
N ARG A 435 -14.24 37.39 -29.77
CA ARG A 435 -14.47 36.06 -29.18
C ARG A 435 -13.90 34.97 -30.09
N CYS A 436 -12.87 34.24 -29.65
CA CYS A 436 -12.38 33.04 -30.36
C CYS A 436 -13.33 31.86 -30.10
N LYS A 437 -13.76 31.20 -31.18
CA LYS A 437 -14.47 29.90 -31.16
C LYS A 437 -13.43 28.78 -31.16
N THR A 438 -13.55 27.85 -30.22
CA THR A 438 -12.86 26.55 -30.25
C THR A 438 -13.63 25.58 -31.15
N ALA A 439 -12.92 24.93 -32.06
CA ALA A 439 -13.43 23.85 -32.90
C ALA A 439 -13.41 22.53 -32.11
N VAL A 440 -14.47 21.75 -32.27
CA VAL A 440 -14.58 20.37 -31.80
C VAL A 440 -14.11 19.46 -32.95
N MET A 441 -13.06 18.68 -32.73
CA MET A 441 -12.73 17.53 -33.58
C MET A 441 -13.39 16.30 -32.95
N GLY A 442 -14.25 15.65 -33.73
CA GLY A 442 -14.82 14.34 -33.40
C GLY A 442 -13.86 13.22 -33.79
N VAL A 443 -13.95 12.13 -33.03
CA VAL A 443 -13.56 10.77 -33.43
C VAL A 443 -14.84 9.97 -33.56
#